data_AF-A0A285C0E4-F1
#
_entry.id   AF-A0A285C0E4-F1
#
_cell.length_a   1.000
_cell.length_b   1.000
_cell.length_c   1.000
_cell.angle_alpha   90.00
_cell.angle_beta   90.00
_cell.angle_gamma   90.00
#
_symmetry.space_group_name_H-M   'P 1'
#
loop_
_entity.id
_entity.type
_entity.pdbx_description
1 polymer ?
#
loop_
_entity_poly.entity_id
_entity_poly.type
_entity_poly.pdbx_seq_one_letter_code
_entity_poly.pdbx_strand_id
1 'polypeptide(L)'
;MSTSPIRIIIIDTNCFLKLYQSSVRPLMGQDIGGYRLLTLEKLVAEFKNNKNLVSNYPSIASGPKHDELTNSAIKLSGINKKRIKNVLKELAPYAKSFLELYCKKQNTEIIRRLSTPDLELLATTIIVKGIMATDEWPLRLVATDLMEDPEEYKIGLLNSLELLHLIQENGKISPEDRRKTVRSWVLYREKMLRDWRENYKRLFGESADSLDDV
;
A
#
# COMPACT_ATOMS: atom_id res chain seq x y z
N MET A 1 -19.29 -25.16 4.58
CA MET A 1 -18.10 -24.53 3.98
C MET A 1 -17.31 -23.91 5.11
N SER A 2 -16.07 -24.35 5.36
CA SER A 2 -15.19 -23.76 6.37
C SER A 2 -14.79 -22.37 5.88
N THR A 3 -15.38 -21.32 6.43
CA THR A 3 -14.99 -19.93 6.13
C THR A 3 -13.62 -19.69 6.75
N SER A 4 -12.57 -19.82 5.95
CA SER A 4 -11.25 -19.36 6.35
C SER A 4 -11.35 -17.89 6.80
N PRO A 5 -10.68 -17.49 7.90
CA PRO A 5 -10.76 -16.11 8.37
C PRO A 5 -10.27 -15.15 7.29
N ILE A 6 -11.06 -14.11 7.01
CA ILE A 6 -10.71 -13.05 6.05
C ILE A 6 -9.40 -12.41 6.51
N ARG A 7 -8.41 -12.38 5.63
CA ARG A 7 -7.12 -11.73 5.88
C ARG A 7 -7.22 -10.24 5.56
N ILE A 8 -6.43 -9.40 6.21
CA ILE A 8 -6.46 -7.95 6.00
C ILE A 8 -5.30 -7.53 5.11
N ILE A 9 -5.57 -6.73 4.08
CA ILE A 9 -4.57 -5.94 3.36
C ILE A 9 -4.72 -4.49 3.82
N ILE A 10 -3.69 -3.94 4.46
CA ILE A 10 -3.63 -2.51 4.83
C ILE A 10 -2.85 -1.77 3.74
N ILE A 11 -3.50 -0.78 3.13
CA ILE A 11 -3.00 -0.06 1.95
C ILE A 11 -2.51 1.32 2.37
N ASP A 12 -1.29 1.67 1.96
CA ASP A 12 -0.70 2.99 2.18
C ASP A 12 -1.37 4.09 1.34
N THR A 13 -1.02 5.35 1.65
CA THR A 13 -1.59 6.51 0.95
C THR A 13 -1.35 6.47 -0.55
N ASN A 14 -0.12 6.19 -0.98
CA ASN A 14 0.24 6.24 -2.40
C ASN A 14 -0.44 5.11 -3.19
N CYS A 15 -0.51 3.89 -2.65
CA CYS A 15 -1.18 2.76 -3.28
C CYS A 15 -2.67 3.03 -3.44
N PHE A 16 -3.37 3.52 -2.41
CA PHE A 16 -4.81 3.76 -2.58
C PHE A 16 -5.08 4.88 -3.58
N LEU A 17 -4.32 5.98 -3.55
CA LEU A 17 -4.52 7.10 -4.48
C LEU A 17 -4.39 6.63 -5.94
N LYS A 18 -3.40 5.77 -6.22
CA LYS A 18 -3.22 5.13 -7.53
C LYS A 18 -4.34 4.18 -7.89
N LEU A 19 -4.73 3.27 -6.99
CA LEU A 19 -5.78 2.30 -7.27
C LEU A 19 -7.15 2.95 -7.45
N TYR A 20 -7.42 4.08 -6.81
CA TYR A 20 -8.61 4.90 -7.06
C TYR A 20 -8.62 5.60 -8.43
N GLN A 21 -7.60 5.41 -9.28
CA GLN A 21 -7.67 5.73 -10.70
C GLN A 21 -8.33 4.62 -11.53
N SER A 22 -8.44 3.39 -10.99
CA SER A 22 -9.18 2.31 -11.63
C SER A 22 -10.70 2.50 -11.60
N SER A 23 -11.42 1.73 -12.42
CA SER A 23 -12.88 1.68 -12.42
C SER A 23 -13.49 0.92 -11.23
N VAL A 24 -12.69 0.23 -10.41
CA VAL A 24 -13.19 -0.58 -9.28
C VAL A 24 -13.84 0.29 -8.23
N ARG A 25 -15.14 0.17 -8.03
CA ARG A 25 -15.86 0.87 -6.97
C ARG A 25 -16.94 -0.02 -6.31
N PRO A 26 -17.05 -0.01 -4.97
CA PRO A 26 -16.05 0.53 -4.05
C PRO A 26 -14.70 -0.22 -4.17
N LEU A 27 -13.55 0.36 -3.86
CA LEU A 27 -12.26 -0.34 -3.76
C LEU A 27 -11.98 -0.74 -2.31
N MET A 28 -11.99 0.24 -1.41
CA MET A 28 -11.75 0.03 0.00
C MET A 28 -12.98 -0.60 0.67
N GLY A 29 -12.74 -1.41 1.70
CA GLY A 29 -13.78 -2.14 2.42
C GLY A 29 -14.29 -3.37 1.69
N GLN A 30 -13.91 -3.57 0.42
CA GLN A 30 -14.25 -4.78 -0.33
C GLN A 30 -13.46 -5.99 0.12
N ASP A 31 -14.11 -7.15 0.02
CA ASP A 31 -13.48 -8.46 0.10
C ASP A 31 -13.12 -8.94 -1.33
N ILE A 32 -11.83 -9.18 -1.58
CA ILE A 32 -11.27 -9.60 -2.87
C ILE A 32 -10.32 -10.77 -2.62
N GLY A 33 -10.58 -11.94 -3.23
CA GLY A 33 -9.70 -13.11 -3.12
C GLY A 33 -9.48 -13.60 -1.68
N GLY A 34 -10.46 -13.41 -0.79
CA GLY A 34 -10.34 -13.75 0.64
C GLY A 34 -9.63 -12.69 1.50
N TYR A 35 -9.34 -11.52 0.93
CA TYR A 35 -8.73 -10.39 1.62
C TYR A 35 -9.68 -9.21 1.73
N ARG A 36 -9.73 -8.56 2.89
CA ARG A 36 -10.39 -7.27 3.05
C ARG A 36 -9.39 -6.15 2.85
N LEU A 37 -9.69 -5.23 1.92
CA LEU A 37 -8.87 -4.06 1.65
C LEU A 37 -9.23 -2.93 2.60
N LEU A 38 -8.27 -2.45 3.40
CA LEU A 38 -8.47 -1.36 4.36
C LEU A 38 -7.29 -0.39 4.32
N THR A 39 -7.42 0.78 4.94
CA THR A 39 -6.31 1.72 5.16
C THR A 39 -6.36 2.26 6.59
N LEU A 40 -5.35 3.00 7.07
CA LEU A 40 -5.42 3.61 8.40
C LEU A 40 -6.16 4.94 8.36
N GLU A 41 -6.97 5.23 9.39
CA GLU A 41 -7.66 6.52 9.55
C GLU A 41 -6.69 7.71 9.49
N LYS A 42 -5.48 7.55 10.03
CA LYS A 42 -4.45 8.59 9.98
C LYS A 42 -3.90 8.85 8.58
N LEU A 43 -3.80 7.83 7.72
CA LEU A 43 -3.38 7.99 6.33
C LEU A 43 -4.48 8.71 5.52
N VAL A 44 -5.74 8.39 5.81
CA VAL A 44 -6.88 9.13 5.27
C VAL A 44 -6.87 10.59 5.74
N ALA A 45 -6.59 10.84 7.02
CA ALA A 45 -6.47 12.19 7.56
C ALA A 45 -5.27 12.96 6.94
N GLU A 46 -4.14 12.29 6.74
CA GLU A 46 -2.97 12.86 6.06
C GLU A 46 -3.33 13.32 4.64
N PHE A 47 -4.00 12.47 3.87
CA PHE A 47 -4.51 12.82 2.55
C PHE A 47 -5.42 14.06 2.63
N LYS A 48 -6.44 14.05 3.51
CA LYS A 48 -7.41 15.15 3.63
C LYS A 48 -6.78 16.48 4.05
N ASN A 49 -5.73 16.45 4.86
CA ASN A 49 -5.05 17.64 5.36
C ASN A 49 -3.96 18.15 4.40
N ASN A 50 -3.54 17.34 3.43
CA ASN A 50 -2.54 17.73 2.45
C ASN A 50 -3.18 18.40 1.23
N LYS A 51 -3.12 19.73 1.18
CA LYS A 51 -3.68 20.54 0.09
C LYS A 51 -3.19 20.13 -1.29
N ASN A 52 -1.92 19.74 -1.41
CA ASN A 52 -1.35 19.32 -2.69
C ASN A 52 -1.97 17.98 -3.14
N LEU A 53 -2.09 17.00 -2.23
CA LEU A 53 -2.73 15.73 -2.56
C LEU A 53 -4.22 15.92 -2.88
N VAL A 54 -4.94 16.72 -2.11
CA VAL A 54 -6.36 17.03 -2.39
C VAL A 54 -6.53 17.66 -3.78
N SER A 55 -5.65 18.60 -4.13
CA SER A 55 -5.66 19.25 -5.45
C SER A 55 -5.34 18.29 -6.59
N ASN A 56 -4.44 17.34 -6.36
CA ASN A 56 -4.02 16.35 -7.37
C ASN A 56 -5.03 15.20 -7.52
N TYR A 57 -5.81 14.90 -6.48
CA TYR A 57 -6.81 13.83 -6.48
C TYR A 57 -8.22 14.33 -6.10
N PRO A 58 -8.80 15.29 -6.85
CA PRO A 58 -10.08 15.91 -6.49
C PRO A 58 -11.24 14.90 -6.47
N SER A 59 -11.19 13.90 -7.34
CA SER A 59 -12.20 12.83 -7.41
C SER A 59 -12.20 11.90 -6.19
N ILE A 60 -11.11 11.86 -5.42
CA ILE A 60 -10.98 11.07 -4.17
C ILE A 60 -11.29 11.96 -2.96
N ALA A 61 -10.93 13.25 -3.05
CA ALA A 61 -11.12 14.20 -1.97
C ALA A 61 -12.60 14.51 -1.66
N SER A 62 -13.51 14.25 -2.59
CA SER A 62 -14.94 14.55 -2.45
C SER A 62 -15.84 13.48 -3.07
N GLY A 63 -17.10 13.45 -2.65
CA GLY A 63 -18.12 12.57 -3.23
C GLY A 63 -17.97 11.08 -2.83
N PRO A 64 -18.50 10.15 -3.64
CA PRO A 64 -18.62 8.74 -3.25
C PRO A 64 -17.30 8.05 -2.87
N LYS A 65 -16.18 8.41 -3.52
CA LYS A 65 -14.86 7.83 -3.21
C LYS A 65 -14.36 8.27 -1.83
N HIS A 66 -14.69 9.49 -1.40
CA HIS A 66 -14.32 10.01 -0.09
C HIS A 66 -15.01 9.24 1.03
N ASP A 67 -16.32 9.00 0.88
CA ASP A 67 -17.13 8.29 1.86
C ASP A 67 -16.66 6.84 1.99
N GLU A 68 -16.41 6.19 0.85
CA GLU A 68 -15.85 4.85 0.78
C GLU A 68 -14.49 4.74 1.50
N LEU A 69 -13.55 5.64 1.20
CA LEU A 69 -12.23 5.68 1.83
C LEU A 69 -12.35 5.88 3.35
N THR A 70 -13.27 6.74 3.79
CA THR A 70 -13.49 7.03 5.21
C THR A 70 -14.12 5.86 5.94
N ASN A 71 -15.11 5.19 5.33
CA ASN A 71 -15.80 4.04 5.92
C ASN A 71 -14.91 2.79 6.01
N SER A 72 -13.90 2.72 5.15
CA SER A 72 -12.98 1.59 5.06
C SER A 72 -11.65 1.83 5.77
N ALA A 73 -11.54 2.96 6.47
CA ALA A 73 -10.44 3.22 7.37
C ALA A 73 -10.54 2.32 8.61
N ILE A 74 -9.44 1.67 8.96
CA ILE A 74 -9.26 0.97 10.22
C ILE A 74 -9.30 2.01 11.32
N LYS A 75 -10.44 2.05 12.01
CA LYS A 75 -10.51 2.67 13.33
C LYS A 75 -9.71 1.77 14.28
N LEU A 76 -8.67 2.34 14.86
CA LEU A 76 -7.91 1.71 15.94
C LEU A 76 -8.75 1.54 17.23
N SER A 77 -10.07 1.65 17.18
CA SER A 77 -10.97 1.41 18.31
C SER A 77 -11.02 -0.07 18.68
N GLY A 78 -10.80 -0.99 17.72
CA GLY A 78 -10.70 -2.43 17.97
C GLY A 78 -9.27 -2.96 18.13
N ILE A 79 -8.27 -2.24 17.59
CA ILE A 79 -6.86 -2.61 17.72
C ILE A 79 -6.29 -1.93 18.96
N ASN A 80 -5.70 -2.72 19.86
CA ASN A 80 -5.17 -2.19 21.11
C ASN A 80 -4.07 -1.14 20.84
N LYS A 81 -4.41 0.15 21.00
CA LYS A 81 -3.50 1.28 20.80
C LYS A 81 -2.23 1.19 21.66
N LYS A 82 -2.32 0.55 22.84
CA LYS A 82 -1.14 0.28 23.69
C LYS A 82 -0.22 -0.74 23.04
N ARG A 83 -0.76 -1.77 22.38
CA ARG A 83 0.04 -2.73 21.60
C ARG A 83 0.74 -2.05 20.43
N ILE A 84 0.04 -1.22 19.66
CA ILE A 84 0.65 -0.44 18.57
C ILE A 84 1.80 0.41 19.13
N LYS A 85 1.56 1.17 20.21
CA LYS A 85 2.60 1.98 20.85
C LYS A 85 3.80 1.16 21.33
N ASN A 86 3.58 -0.05 21.83
CA ASN A 86 4.68 -0.92 22.25
C ASN A 86 5.50 -1.39 21.05
N VAL A 87 4.85 -1.89 19.99
CA VAL A 87 5.52 -2.29 18.76
C VAL A 87 6.29 -1.11 18.17
N LEU A 88 5.72 0.09 18.16
CA LEU A 88 6.40 1.30 17.68
C LEU A 88 7.68 1.64 18.47
N LYS A 89 7.72 1.38 19.78
CA LYS A 89 8.91 1.66 20.60
C LYS A 89 10.10 0.78 20.21
N GLU A 90 9.84 -0.44 19.77
CA GLU A 90 10.85 -1.38 19.31
C GLU A 90 11.19 -1.15 17.83
N LEU A 91 10.15 -0.99 17.01
CA LEU A 91 10.26 -0.83 15.56
C LEU A 91 10.97 0.47 15.14
N ALA A 92 10.68 1.60 15.79
CA ALA A 92 11.23 2.90 15.40
C ALA A 92 12.76 2.98 15.49
N PRO A 93 13.43 2.62 16.61
CA PRO A 93 14.89 2.63 16.68
C PRO A 93 15.51 1.59 15.73
N TYR A 94 14.93 0.40 15.63
CA TYR A 94 15.40 -0.63 14.71
C TYR A 94 15.34 -0.15 13.24
N ALA A 95 14.19 0.33 12.76
CA ALA A 95 14.01 0.78 11.38
C ALA A 95 14.95 1.95 11.04
N LYS A 96 15.16 2.86 12.00
CA LYS A 96 16.12 3.96 11.86
C LYS A 96 17.55 3.43 11.66
N SER A 97 18.03 2.59 12.58
CA SER A 97 19.39 2.04 12.52
C SER A 97 19.61 1.21 11.26
N PHE A 98 18.63 0.39 10.88
CA PHE A 98 18.69 -0.45 9.69
C PHE A 98 18.79 0.38 8.40
N LEU A 99 17.91 1.38 8.22
CA LEU A 99 17.97 2.26 7.05
C LEU A 99 19.25 3.10 7.02
N GLU A 100 19.74 3.59 8.16
CA GLU A 100 21.01 4.32 8.25
C GLU A 100 22.19 3.46 7.81
N LEU A 101 22.26 2.20 8.25
CA LEU A 101 23.29 1.25 7.84
C LEU A 101 23.18 0.91 6.34
N TYR A 102 21.96 0.65 5.86
CA TYR A 102 21.73 0.36 4.45
C TYR A 102 22.15 1.52 3.55
N CYS A 103 21.71 2.75 3.85
CA CYS A 103 22.07 3.96 3.12
C CYS A 103 23.59 4.19 3.09
N LYS A 104 24.28 3.99 4.23
CA LYS A 104 25.74 4.09 4.30
C LYS A 104 26.43 3.04 3.41
N LYS A 105 25.96 1.79 3.44
CA LYS A 105 26.49 0.70 2.63
C LYS A 105 26.29 0.94 1.13
N GLN A 106 25.17 1.56 0.75
CA GLN A 106 24.86 1.93 -0.64
C GLN A 106 25.49 3.26 -1.06
N ASN A 107 26.27 3.90 -0.18
CA ASN A 107 26.90 5.20 -0.41
C ASN A 107 25.91 6.29 -0.84
N THR A 108 24.69 6.28 -0.29
CA THR A 108 23.67 7.27 -0.61
C THR A 108 23.86 8.54 0.22
N GLU A 109 23.91 9.71 -0.43
CA GLU A 109 24.07 11.01 0.24
C GLU A 109 22.91 11.35 1.20
N ILE A 110 21.70 10.88 0.88
CA ILE A 110 20.50 11.16 1.67
C ILE A 110 20.10 9.92 2.46
N ILE A 111 20.26 9.98 3.77
CA ILE A 111 19.74 8.98 4.70
C ILE A 111 18.21 9.04 4.69
N ARG A 112 17.56 7.95 4.32
CA ARG A 112 16.10 7.80 4.41
C ARG A 112 15.68 7.31 5.78
N ARG A 113 14.47 7.70 6.18
CA ARG A 113 13.83 7.30 7.44
C ARG A 113 12.35 7.08 7.19
N LEU A 114 11.76 6.12 7.90
CA LEU A 114 10.31 5.95 7.91
C LEU A 114 9.65 7.11 8.65
N SER A 115 8.54 7.59 8.11
CA SER A 115 7.71 8.57 8.79
C SER A 115 6.93 7.90 9.94
N THR A 116 6.35 8.71 10.84
CA THR A 116 5.46 8.17 11.88
C THR A 116 4.26 7.41 11.29
N PRO A 117 3.57 7.91 10.25
CA PRO A 117 2.53 7.14 9.55
C PRO A 117 3.02 5.80 8.99
N ASP A 118 4.21 5.74 8.39
CA ASP A 118 4.78 4.49 7.84
C ASP A 118 5.06 3.47 8.94
N LEU A 119 5.65 3.91 10.06
CA LEU A 119 5.88 3.06 11.23
C LEU A 119 4.57 2.55 11.83
N GLU A 120 3.53 3.39 11.88
CA GLU A 120 2.21 2.99 12.36
C GLU A 120 1.52 2.00 11.42
N LEU A 121 1.67 2.18 10.10
CA LEU A 121 1.20 1.22 9.10
C LEU A 121 1.87 -0.14 9.29
N LEU A 122 3.19 -0.18 9.41
CA LEU A 122 3.94 -1.41 9.63
C LEU A 122 3.58 -2.08 10.96
N ALA A 123 3.56 -1.32 12.06
CA ALA A 123 3.18 -1.83 13.38
C ALA A 123 1.74 -2.38 13.40
N THR A 124 0.81 -1.72 12.71
CA THR A 124 -0.57 -2.21 12.61
C THR A 124 -0.62 -3.49 11.79
N THR A 125 0.12 -3.58 10.69
CA THR A 125 0.22 -4.78 9.85
C THR A 125 0.72 -5.98 10.66
N ILE A 126 1.74 -5.79 11.49
CA ILE A 126 2.28 -6.82 12.41
C ILE A 126 1.21 -7.30 13.39
N ILE A 127 0.49 -6.38 14.03
CA ILE A 127 -0.51 -6.72 15.05
C ILE A 127 -1.69 -7.48 14.46
N VAL A 128 -2.13 -7.11 13.25
CA VAL A 128 -3.24 -7.81 12.58
C VAL A 128 -2.79 -9.05 11.81
N LYS A 129 -1.48 -9.35 11.78
CA LYS A 129 -0.88 -10.43 10.98
C LYS A 129 -1.35 -10.37 9.52
N GLY A 130 -1.33 -9.15 8.98
CA GLY A 130 -1.90 -8.80 7.69
C GLY A 130 -0.86 -8.68 6.58
N ILE A 131 -1.30 -8.15 5.47
CA ILE A 131 -0.45 -7.78 4.34
C ILE A 131 -0.44 -6.26 4.24
N MET A 132 0.73 -5.68 4.02
CA MET A 132 0.87 -4.25 3.72
C MET A 132 0.98 -4.06 2.22
N ALA A 133 0.25 -3.10 1.66
CA ALA A 133 0.42 -2.68 0.27
C ALA A 133 1.08 -1.29 0.22
N THR A 134 2.28 -1.21 -0.36
CA THR A 134 3.06 0.03 -0.48
C THR A 134 4.11 -0.07 -1.59
N ASP A 135 4.41 1.06 -2.26
CA ASP A 135 5.53 1.19 -3.20
C ASP A 135 6.71 2.00 -2.62
N GLU A 136 6.65 2.32 -1.32
CA GLU A 136 7.64 3.13 -0.63
C GLU A 136 8.86 2.25 -0.27
N TRP A 137 9.98 2.41 -1.00
CA TRP A 137 11.11 1.48 -0.91
C TRP A 137 11.74 1.34 0.49
N PRO A 138 12.00 2.40 1.28
CA PRO A 138 12.41 2.28 2.69
C PRO A 138 11.45 1.42 3.51
N LEU A 139 10.14 1.66 3.39
CA LEU A 139 9.14 0.88 4.13
C LEU A 139 9.13 -0.59 3.70
N ARG A 140 9.19 -0.84 2.38
CA ARG A 140 9.29 -2.21 1.84
C ARG A 140 10.57 -2.91 2.31
N LEU A 141 11.70 -2.21 2.33
CA LEU A 141 12.99 -2.77 2.73
C LEU A 141 12.96 -3.22 4.19
N VAL A 142 12.47 -2.36 5.09
CA VAL A 142 12.32 -2.70 6.53
C VAL A 142 11.34 -3.86 6.72
N ALA A 143 10.19 -3.83 6.03
CA ALA A 143 9.22 -4.92 6.12
C ALA A 143 9.78 -6.25 5.60
N THR A 144 10.60 -6.23 4.56
CA THR A 144 11.24 -7.43 3.99
C THR A 144 12.23 -8.03 4.97
N ASP A 145 13.05 -7.22 5.66
CA ASP A 145 13.99 -7.69 6.69
C ASP A 145 13.25 -8.36 7.86
N LEU A 146 12.16 -7.75 8.34
CA LEU A 146 11.32 -8.34 9.38
C LEU A 146 10.70 -9.68 8.97
N MET A 147 10.34 -9.84 7.69
CA MET A 147 9.77 -11.08 7.17
C MET A 147 10.76 -12.26 7.13
N GLU A 148 12.06 -12.03 7.36
CA GLU A 148 13.06 -13.11 7.48
C GLU A 148 12.85 -13.98 8.74
N ASP A 149 12.18 -13.44 9.77
CA ASP A 149 11.69 -14.21 10.92
C ASP A 149 10.15 -14.39 10.85
N PRO A 150 9.66 -15.43 10.15
CA PRO A 150 8.23 -15.66 10.01
C PRO A 150 7.56 -16.14 11.30
N GLU A 151 8.30 -16.56 12.33
CA GLU A 151 7.71 -16.93 13.61
C GLU A 151 7.35 -15.68 14.43
N GLU A 152 8.20 -14.65 14.35
CA GLU A 152 7.95 -13.36 14.99
C GLU A 152 7.03 -12.47 14.15
N TYR A 153 7.28 -12.34 12.85
CA TYR A 153 6.61 -11.39 11.95
C TYR A 153 5.80 -12.09 10.86
N LYS A 154 4.58 -12.48 11.19
CA LYS A 154 3.60 -13.07 10.25
C LYS A 154 2.91 -11.98 9.41
N ILE A 155 3.68 -11.25 8.62
CA ILE A 155 3.20 -10.22 7.70
C ILE A 155 3.50 -10.56 6.24
N GLY A 156 2.75 -9.95 5.32
CA GLY A 156 3.04 -9.99 3.89
C GLY A 156 3.20 -8.60 3.29
N LEU A 157 3.67 -8.55 2.05
CA LEU A 157 3.93 -7.31 1.33
C LEU A 157 3.43 -7.41 -0.11
N LEU A 158 2.73 -6.38 -0.58
CA LEU A 158 2.31 -6.20 -1.98
C LEU A 158 2.71 -4.80 -2.46
N ASN A 159 3.02 -4.67 -3.74
CA ASN A 159 3.12 -3.37 -4.41
C ASN A 159 1.81 -3.01 -5.12
N SER A 160 1.69 -1.80 -5.68
CA SER A 160 0.43 -1.39 -6.32
C SER A 160 0.04 -2.25 -7.54
N LEU A 161 1.02 -2.75 -8.30
CA LEU A 161 0.77 -3.63 -9.46
C LEU A 161 0.31 -5.02 -9.03
N GLU A 162 0.89 -5.58 -7.98
CA GLU A 162 0.50 -6.87 -7.42
C GLU A 162 -0.92 -6.80 -6.83
N LEU A 163 -1.26 -5.68 -6.19
CA LEU A 163 -2.63 -5.44 -5.73
C LEU A 163 -3.61 -5.26 -6.90
N LEU A 164 -3.22 -4.55 -7.97
CA LEU A 164 -4.03 -4.45 -9.18
C LEU A 164 -4.21 -5.82 -9.87
N HIS A 165 -3.18 -6.66 -9.86
CA HIS A 165 -3.24 -8.02 -10.36
C HIS A 165 -4.20 -8.88 -9.53
N LEU A 166 -4.13 -8.84 -8.20
CA LEU A 166 -5.08 -9.52 -7.31
C LEU A 166 -6.53 -9.12 -7.63
N ILE A 167 -6.78 -7.83 -7.85
CA ILE A 167 -8.09 -7.30 -8.22
C ILE A 167 -8.56 -7.87 -9.57
N GLN A 168 -7.68 -7.93 -10.58
CA GLN A 168 -7.99 -8.49 -11.89
C GLN A 168 -8.25 -10.00 -11.85
N GLU A 169 -7.38 -10.78 -11.19
CA GLU A 169 -7.51 -12.24 -11.07
C GLU A 169 -8.83 -12.65 -10.41
N ASN A 170 -9.39 -11.77 -9.58
CA ASN A 170 -10.69 -11.95 -8.93
C ASN A 170 -11.86 -11.31 -9.70
N GLY A 171 -11.66 -10.97 -10.97
CA GLY A 171 -12.70 -10.50 -11.89
C GLY A 171 -13.26 -9.11 -11.57
N LYS A 172 -12.58 -8.30 -10.77
CA LYS A 172 -13.06 -6.95 -10.40
C LYS A 172 -12.74 -5.89 -11.46
N ILE A 173 -11.79 -6.17 -12.35
CA ILE A 173 -11.46 -5.36 -13.52
C ILE A 173 -11.16 -6.25 -14.72
N SER A 174 -11.39 -5.72 -15.92
CA SER A 174 -10.92 -6.34 -17.16
C SER A 174 -9.44 -6.02 -17.42
N PRO A 175 -8.76 -6.76 -18.31
CA PRO A 175 -7.45 -6.38 -18.82
C PRO A 175 -7.41 -4.96 -19.42
N GLU A 176 -8.50 -4.52 -20.03
CA GLU A 176 -8.60 -3.16 -20.60
C GLU A 176 -8.64 -2.09 -19.50
N ASP A 177 -9.42 -2.32 -18.44
CA ASP A 177 -9.45 -1.44 -17.26
C ASP A 177 -8.08 -1.37 -16.59
N ARG A 178 -7.39 -2.51 -16.46
CA ARG A 178 -6.00 -2.54 -15.97
C ARG A 178 -5.09 -1.66 -16.83
N ARG A 179 -5.08 -1.85 -18.16
CA ARG A 179 -4.23 -1.06 -19.08
C ARG A 179 -4.50 0.44 -18.93
N LYS A 180 -5.77 0.85 -18.89
CA LYS A 180 -6.17 2.25 -18.65
C LYS A 180 -5.66 2.77 -17.31
N THR A 181 -5.78 1.96 -16.24
CA THR A 181 -5.32 2.32 -14.90
C THR A 181 -3.80 2.49 -14.84
N VAL A 182 -3.03 1.55 -15.39
CA VAL A 182 -1.55 1.67 -15.36
C VAL A 182 -1.07 2.78 -16.29
N ARG A 183 -1.72 2.98 -17.45
CA ARG A 183 -1.45 4.13 -18.32
C ARG A 183 -1.70 5.45 -17.58
N SER A 184 -2.76 5.57 -16.79
CA SER A 184 -2.98 6.79 -16.01
C SER A 184 -1.87 7.01 -14.97
N TRP A 185 -1.34 5.94 -14.36
CA TRP A 185 -0.19 6.05 -13.46
C TRP A 185 1.05 6.59 -14.18
N VAL A 186 1.32 6.13 -15.39
CA VAL A 186 2.42 6.65 -16.22
C VAL A 186 2.19 8.12 -16.56
N LEU A 187 1.00 8.49 -17.04
CA LEU A 187 0.65 9.86 -17.42
C LEU A 187 0.76 10.85 -16.27
N TYR A 188 0.26 10.48 -15.10
CA TYR A 188 0.33 11.32 -13.90
C TYR A 188 1.66 11.23 -13.17
N ARG A 189 2.65 10.51 -13.73
CA ARG A 189 3.99 10.31 -13.16
C ARG A 189 3.93 9.79 -11.72
N GLU A 190 3.00 8.89 -11.49
CA GLU A 190 2.83 8.23 -10.21
C GLU A 190 4.09 7.47 -9.82
N LYS A 191 4.44 7.52 -8.52
CA LYS A 191 5.61 6.79 -8.02
C LYS A 191 5.33 5.29 -8.05
N MET A 192 6.09 4.57 -8.88
CA MET A 192 6.10 3.11 -8.96
C MET A 192 7.48 2.58 -8.56
N LEU A 193 7.57 1.28 -8.29
CA LEU A 193 8.86 0.62 -8.07
C LEU A 193 9.73 0.71 -9.34
N ARG A 194 11.06 0.67 -9.16
CA ARG A 194 12.01 0.86 -10.27
C ARG A 194 11.83 -0.17 -11.38
N ASP A 195 11.47 -1.39 -11.00
CA ASP A 195 11.27 -2.58 -11.83
C ASP A 195 9.79 -2.79 -12.22
N TRP A 196 8.98 -1.72 -12.23
CA TRP A 196 7.54 -1.85 -12.47
C TRP A 196 7.20 -2.43 -13.84
N ARG A 197 8.03 -2.21 -14.87
CA ARG A 197 7.81 -2.74 -16.23
C ARG A 197 8.01 -4.24 -16.27
N GLU A 198 9.08 -4.73 -15.65
CA GLU A 198 9.38 -6.14 -15.48
C GLU A 198 8.27 -6.82 -14.68
N ASN A 199 7.83 -6.18 -13.59
CA ASN A 199 6.71 -6.66 -12.78
C ASN A 199 5.39 -6.68 -13.55
N TYR A 200 5.10 -5.65 -14.36
CA TYR A 200 3.92 -5.61 -15.21
C TYR A 200 3.90 -6.78 -16.20
N LYS A 201 5.01 -7.01 -16.91
CA LYS A 201 5.15 -8.13 -17.84
C LYS A 201 4.99 -9.48 -17.13
N ARG A 202 5.62 -9.64 -15.97
CA ARG A 202 5.52 -10.86 -15.15
C ARG A 202 4.09 -11.14 -14.69
N LEU A 203 3.36 -10.11 -14.24
CA LEU A 203 2.03 -10.25 -13.66
C LEU A 203 0.93 -10.39 -14.73
N PHE A 204 1.09 -9.74 -15.89
CA PHE A 204 0.00 -9.64 -16.87
C PHE A 204 0.31 -10.30 -18.22
N GLY A 205 1.54 -10.79 -18.43
CA GLY A 205 1.94 -11.49 -19.64
C GLY A 205 2.09 -10.62 -20.89
N GLU A 206 2.03 -9.28 -20.77
CA GLU A 206 2.15 -8.34 -21.88
C GLU A 206 3.19 -7.24 -21.58
N SER A 207 3.77 -6.62 -22.63
CA SER A 207 4.74 -5.54 -22.45
C SER A 207 4.09 -4.26 -21.93
N ALA A 208 4.85 -3.48 -21.15
CA ALA A 208 4.44 -2.15 -20.71
C ALA A 208 4.69 -1.06 -21.76
N ASP A 209 5.39 -1.34 -22.86
CA ASP A 209 5.82 -0.33 -23.83
C ASP A 209 4.63 0.41 -24.46
N SER A 210 3.54 -0.30 -24.77
CA SER A 210 2.32 0.31 -25.31
C SER A 210 1.59 1.25 -24.33
N LEU A 211 2.00 1.29 -23.07
CA LEU A 211 1.42 2.18 -22.07
C LEU A 211 2.00 3.60 -22.14
N ASP A 212 3.17 3.76 -22.77
CA ASP A 212 3.85 5.06 -22.91
C ASP A 212 3.39 5.86 -24.13
N ASP A 213 2.70 5.22 -25.09
CA ASP A 213 2.19 5.86 -26.31
C ASP A 213 1.02 6.80 -25.99
N VAL A 214 1.34 8.04 -25.59
CA VAL A 214 0.41 9.17 -25.46
C VAL A 214 1.07 10.45 -25.94
#